data_AF-A0A960TF77-F1
#
_entry.id   AF-A0A960TF77-F1
#
_cell.length_a   1.000
_cell.length_b   1.000
_cell.length_c   1.000
_cell.angle_alpha   90.00
_cell.angle_beta   90.00
_cell.angle_gamma   90.00
#
_symmetry.space_group_name_H-M   'P 1'
#
loop_
_entity.id
_entity.type
_entity.pdbx_description
1 polymer ?
#
loop_
_entity_poly.entity_id
_entity_poly.type
_entity_poly.pdbx_seq_one_letter_code
_entity_poly.pdbx_strand_id
1 'polypeptide(L)'
;MKIKESLKKGDPIEIALSCAEYKGDKYKNECIEGRLRAEEEIQKIISRKKDMPFFKLIIDPETQKSISLLLQKDIYLGIKYRSIWKETSESN
;
A
#
# COMPACT_ATOMS: atom_id res chain seq x y z
N MET A 1 19.45 3.11 -4.05
CA MET A 1 19.00 3.43 -5.43
C MET A 1 17.51 3.13 -5.66
N LYS A 2 16.94 2.10 -5.02
CA LYS A 2 15.52 1.70 -5.13
C LYS A 2 14.48 2.84 -5.14
N ILE A 3 14.54 3.80 -4.21
CA ILE A 3 13.55 4.90 -4.13
C ILE A 3 13.54 5.75 -5.41
N LYS A 4 14.71 6.06 -5.99
CA LYS A 4 14.80 6.87 -7.22
C LYS A 4 14.16 6.13 -8.41
N GLU A 5 14.24 4.81 -8.42
CA GLU A 5 13.63 3.97 -9.45
C GLU A 5 12.12 3.85 -9.25
N SER A 6 11.65 3.66 -8.02
CA SER A 6 10.22 3.68 -7.69
C SER A 6 9.58 5.03 -8.01
N LEU A 7 10.28 6.15 -7.74
CA LEU A 7 9.82 7.50 -8.11
C LEU A 7 9.68 7.68 -9.62
N LYS A 8 10.55 7.04 -10.43
CA LYS A 8 10.42 7.06 -11.89
C LYS A 8 9.23 6.26 -12.39
N LYS A 9 8.92 5.13 -11.74
CA LYS A 9 7.75 4.32 -12.07
C LYS A 9 6.44 4.98 -11.68
N GLY A 10 6.46 5.80 -10.62
CA GLY A 10 5.30 6.57 -10.16
C GLY A 10 4.26 5.76 -9.40
N ASP A 11 4.50 4.46 -9.16
CA ASP A 11 3.60 3.60 -8.38
C ASP A 11 3.68 3.96 -6.88
N PRO A 12 2.58 4.44 -6.27
CA PRO A 12 2.57 4.85 -4.87
C PRO A 12 2.92 3.72 -3.88
N ILE A 13 2.47 2.50 -4.15
CA ILE A 13 2.72 1.33 -3.30
C ILE A 13 4.20 0.94 -3.37
N GLU A 14 4.81 0.93 -4.55
CA GLU A 14 6.25 0.66 -4.69
C GLU A 14 7.11 1.75 -4.04
N ILE A 15 6.71 3.02 -4.15
CA ILE A 15 7.39 4.14 -3.50
C ILE A 15 7.30 3.98 -1.98
N ALA A 16 6.10 3.76 -1.44
CA ALA A 16 5.89 3.56 -0.02
C ALA A 16 6.66 2.35 0.52
N LEU A 17 6.71 1.24 -0.24
CA LEU A 17 7.52 0.06 0.10
C LEU A 17 9.01 0.37 0.17
N SER A 18 9.54 1.08 -0.82
CA SER A 18 10.94 1.48 -0.84
C SER A 18 11.27 2.45 0.30
N CYS A 19 10.29 3.26 0.71
CA CYS A 19 10.41 4.20 1.81
C CYS A 19 10.28 3.56 3.19
N ALA A 20 9.52 2.47 3.33
CA ALA A 20 9.40 1.73 4.59
C ALA A 20 10.76 1.15 5.05
N GLU A 21 11.67 0.87 4.11
CA GLU A 21 13.04 0.40 4.40
C GLU A 21 14.07 1.53 4.48
N TYR A 22 13.67 2.77 4.18
CA TYR A 22 14.56 3.90 4.06
C TYR A 22 14.73 4.65 5.39
N LYS A 23 15.99 4.81 5.82
CA LYS A 23 16.35 5.51 7.07
C LYS A 23 16.98 6.89 6.86
N GLY A 24 17.11 7.35 5.62
CA GLY A 24 17.74 8.64 5.32
C GLY A 24 16.74 9.79 5.18
N ASP A 25 17.23 11.02 5.15
CA ASP A 25 16.39 12.22 5.00
C ASP A 25 16.26 12.74 3.56
N LYS A 26 17.10 12.26 2.64
CA LYS A 26 17.21 12.81 1.27
C LYS A 26 15.89 12.76 0.49
N TYR A 27 15.07 11.74 0.73
CA TYR A 27 13.79 11.52 0.05
C TYR A 27 12.60 11.60 1.02
N LYS A 28 12.75 12.34 2.12
CA LYS A 28 11.75 12.35 3.20
C LYS A 28 10.38 12.83 2.72
N ASN A 29 10.33 13.88 1.91
CA ASN A 29 9.07 14.44 1.41
C ASN A 29 8.39 13.47 0.43
N GLU A 30 9.17 12.88 -0.48
CA GLU A 30 8.70 11.90 -1.44
C GLU A 30 8.20 10.64 -0.76
N CYS A 31 8.83 10.23 0.35
CA CYS A 31 8.37 9.12 1.17
C CYS A 31 7.07 9.43 1.92
N ILE A 32 6.92 10.65 2.43
CA ILE A 32 5.66 11.09 3.05
C ILE A 32 4.54 11.08 2.00
N GLU A 33 4.78 11.69 0.84
CA GLU A 33 3.81 11.76 -0.25
C GLU A 33 3.46 10.38 -0.80
N GLY A 34 4.45 9.53 -1.05
CA GLY A 34 4.25 8.15 -1.50
C GLY A 34 3.41 7.34 -0.53
N ARG A 35 3.66 7.50 0.78
CA ARG A 35 2.85 6.84 1.82
C ARG A 35 1.40 7.35 1.84
N LEU A 36 1.17 8.65 1.69
CA LEU A 36 -0.19 9.21 1.64
C LEU A 36 -0.97 8.70 0.42
N ARG A 37 -0.33 8.69 -0.75
CA ARG A 37 -0.96 8.15 -1.97
C ARG A 37 -1.20 6.65 -1.88
N ALA A 38 -0.26 5.90 -1.31
CA ALA A 38 -0.45 4.47 -1.04
C ALA A 38 -1.63 4.22 -0.09
N GLU A 39 -1.78 5.04 0.94
CA GLU A 39 -2.90 5.01 1.87
C GLU A 39 -4.23 5.24 1.14
N GLU A 40 -4.32 6.26 0.28
CA GLU A 40 -5.52 6.55 -0.51
C GLU A 40 -5.91 5.37 -1.40
N GLU A 41 -4.95 4.72 -2.06
CA GLU A 41 -5.22 3.54 -2.90
C GLU A 41 -5.75 2.36 -2.07
N ILE A 42 -5.12 2.08 -0.92
CA ILE A 42 -5.59 1.04 0.00
C ILE A 42 -7.01 1.35 0.49
N GLN A 43 -7.29 2.60 0.87
CA GLN A 43 -8.61 3.03 1.29
C GLN A 43 -9.66 2.86 0.19
N LYS A 44 -9.35 3.21 -1.06
CA LYS A 44 -10.25 3.02 -2.20
C LYS A 44 -10.61 1.55 -2.38
N ILE A 45 -9.62 0.64 -2.30
CA ILE A 45 -9.84 -0.80 -2.44
C ILE A 45 -10.74 -1.33 -1.31
N ILE A 46 -10.41 -0.99 -0.07
CA ILE A 46 -11.19 -1.40 1.10
C ILE A 46 -12.62 -0.85 1.03
N SER A 47 -12.79 0.42 0.65
CA SER A 47 -14.11 1.05 0.57
C SER A 47 -14.97 0.39 -0.51
N ARG A 48 -14.40 0.07 -1.67
CA ARG A 48 -15.11 -0.70 -2.72
C ARG A 48 -15.63 -2.04 -2.21
N LYS A 49 -14.86 -2.75 -1.38
CA LYS A 49 -15.32 -4.00 -0.76
C LYS A 49 -16.43 -3.77 0.26
N LYS A 50 -16.36 -2.68 1.04
CA LYS A 50 -17.42 -2.30 1.99
C LYS A 50 -18.74 -1.96 1.29
N ASP A 51 -18.66 -1.26 0.16
CA ASP A 51 -19.84 -0.89 -0.64
C ASP A 51 -20.44 -2.10 -1.37
N MET A 52 -19.62 -3.12 -1.66
CA MET A 52 -20.02 -4.34 -2.38
C MET A 52 -19.62 -5.61 -1.61
N PRO A 53 -20.16 -5.84 -0.40
CA PRO A 53 -19.67 -6.87 0.52
C PRO A 53 -19.83 -8.29 -0.04
N PHE A 54 -20.88 -8.53 -0.83
CA PHE A 54 -21.19 -9.83 -1.43
C PHE A 54 -20.42 -10.12 -2.72
N PHE A 55 -19.78 -9.11 -3.33
CA PHE A 55 -19.00 -9.30 -4.54
C PHE A 55 -17.55 -9.66 -4.22
N LYS A 56 -17.00 -10.56 -5.04
CA LYS A 56 -15.58 -10.91 -4.98
C LYS A 56 -14.77 -9.75 -5.55
N LEU A 57 -13.92 -9.14 -4.74
CA LEU A 57 -13.04 -8.07 -5.21
C LEU A 57 -11.88 -8.73 -5.95
N ILE A 58 -11.84 -8.62 -7.27
CA ILE A 58 -10.72 -9.11 -8.08
C ILE A 58 -9.61 -8.07 -7.97
N ILE A 59 -8.61 -8.36 -7.15
CA ILE A 59 -7.39 -7.59 -7.03
C ILE A 59 -6.31 -8.34 -7.81
N ASP A 60 -5.54 -7.61 -8.61
CA ASP A 60 -4.38 -8.17 -9.27
C ASP A 60 -3.42 -8.82 -8.24
N PRO A 61 -2.90 -10.04 -8.47
CA PRO A 61 -2.06 -10.75 -7.50
C PRO A 61 -0.79 -10.01 -7.11
N GLU A 62 -0.17 -9.26 -8.03
CA GLU A 62 1.03 -8.47 -7.73
C GLU A 62 0.69 -7.30 -6.81
N THR A 63 -0.43 -6.63 -7.09
CA THR A 63 -0.97 -5.54 -6.25
C THR A 63 -1.31 -6.05 -4.85
N GLN A 64 -1.99 -7.20 -4.75
CA GLN A 64 -2.35 -7.80 -3.47
C GLN A 64 -1.11 -8.13 -2.63
N LYS A 65 -0.07 -8.67 -3.26
CA LYS A 65 1.21 -8.99 -2.62
C LYS A 65 1.94 -7.73 -2.17
N SER A 66 1.99 -6.71 -3.02
CA SER A 66 2.67 -5.44 -2.73
C SER A 66 2.00 -4.71 -1.55
N ILE A 67 0.67 -4.64 -1.52
CA ILE A 67 -0.06 -4.05 -0.39
C ILE A 67 0.19 -4.88 0.89
N SER A 68 0.09 -6.20 0.82
CA SER A 68 0.35 -7.06 1.99
C SER A 68 1.76 -6.86 2.55
N LEU A 69 2.76 -6.72 1.68
CA LEU A 69 4.14 -6.45 2.06
C LEU A 69 4.29 -5.03 2.66
N LEU A 70 3.61 -4.04 2.11
CA LEU A 70 3.63 -2.67 2.61
C LEU A 70 3.06 -2.59 4.02
N LEU A 71 1.90 -3.23 4.25
CA LEU A 71 1.27 -3.30 5.57
C LEU A 71 2.09 -4.10 6.60
N GLN A 72 3.03 -4.93 6.15
CA GLN A 72 3.99 -5.59 7.02
C GLN A 72 5.15 -4.67 7.43
N LYS A 73 5.66 -3.87 6.48
CA LYS A 73 6.87 -3.06 6.65
C LYS A 73 6.61 -1.67 7.20
N ASP A 74 5.52 -1.02 6.80
CA ASP A 74 5.14 0.30 7.31
C ASP A 74 4.28 0.13 8.57
N ILE A 75 4.81 0.60 9.71
CA ILE A 75 4.15 0.47 11.02
C ILE A 75 2.81 1.22 11.04
N TYR A 76 2.76 2.43 10.48
CA TYR A 76 1.58 3.28 10.51
C TYR A 76 0.45 2.68 9.69
N LEU A 77 0.73 2.32 8.42
CA LEU A 77 -0.25 1.67 7.55
C LEU A 77 -0.63 0.28 8.08
N GLY A 78 0.34 -0.45 8.62
CA GLY A 78 0.13 -1.77 9.20
C GLY A 78 -0.85 -1.75 10.36
N ILE A 79 -0.71 -0.83 11.31
CA ILE A 79 -1.66 -0.66 12.42
C ILE A 79 -3.06 -0.32 11.89
N LYS A 80 -3.13 0.56 10.88
CA LYS A 80 -4.41 1.09 10.39
C LYS A 80 -5.20 0.11 9.53
N TYR A 81 -4.53 -0.66 8.67
CA TYR A 81 -5.21 -1.42 7.60
C TYR A 81 -4.98 -2.92 7.62
N ARG A 82 -4.00 -3.48 8.36
CA ARG A 82 -3.64 -4.90 8.24
C ARG A 82 -4.81 -5.85 8.53
N SER A 83 -5.61 -5.58 9.56
CA SER A 83 -6.78 -6.42 9.89
C SER A 83 -7.84 -6.35 8.79
N ILE A 84 -8.22 -5.14 8.40
CA ILE A 84 -9.26 -4.88 7.39
C ILE A 84 -8.84 -5.45 6.03
N TRP A 85 -7.55 -5.36 5.70
CA TRP A 85 -6.99 -5.90 4.48
C TRP A 85 -7.07 -7.42 4.42
N LYS A 86 -6.84 -8.14 5.53
CA LYS A 86 -7.01 -9.60 5.58
C LYS A 86 -8.44 -9.99 5.24
N GLU A 87 -9.42 -9.39 5.90
CA GLU A 87 -10.85 -9.63 5.62
C GLU A 87 -11.21 -9.31 4.15
N THR A 88 -10.63 -8.24 3.61
CA THR A 88 -10.85 -7.80 2.23
C THR A 88 -10.22 -8.75 1.21
N SER A 89 -9.03 -9.27 1.49
CA SER A 89 -8.20 -10.03 0.54
C SER A 89 -8.36 -11.55 0.66
N GLU A 90 -8.81 -12.08 1.80
CA GLU A 90 -9.13 -13.50 2.05
C GLU A 90 -10.54 -13.89 1.53
N SER A 91 -11.32 -12.93 1.02
CA SER A 91 -12.55 -13.22 0.26
C SER A 91 -12.27 -13.86 -1.13
N ASN A 92 -11.08 -14.43 -1.34
CA ASN A 92 -10.61 -15.01 -2.60
C ASN A 92 -10.45 -16.52 -2.56
#